data_AF-A0A0P7TP94-F1
#
_entry.id   AF-A0A0P7TP94-F1
#
_cell.length_a   1.000
_cell.length_b   1.000
_cell.length_c   1.000
_cell.angle_alpha   90.00
_cell.angle_beta   90.00
_cell.angle_gamma   90.00
#
_symmetry.space_group_name_H-M   'P 1'
#
loop_
_entity.id
_entity.type
_entity.pdbx_description
1 polymer ?
#
loop_
_entity_poly.entity_id
_entity_poly.type
_entity_poly.pdbx_seq_one_letter_code
_entity_poly.pdbx_strand_id
1 'polypeptide(L)'
;MSKTCEGVSCGPAKVCKMKGGRPQCVCSPDCPEETRGRAGQPDLDVMYQGECQMVCPGSSSCVTDQTGSAYCVTCTRDPCPSPPATESPVCGNDNVTYASVCHLRRATCFQGHSIGVRHYGPCTGESGGPSRSSPRPAFPRSDWTAALRSAADKEHPGEAP
;
A
#
# COMPACT_ATOMS: atom_id res chain seq x y z
N MET A 1 -21.05 36.49 3.54
CA MET A 1 -19.88 35.60 3.39
C MET A 1 -20.01 34.47 4.40
N SER A 2 -20.41 33.29 3.95
CA SER A 2 -20.63 32.12 4.81
C SER A 2 -19.33 31.75 5.53
N LYS A 3 -19.39 31.63 6.86
CA LYS A 3 -18.26 31.22 7.72
C LYS A 3 -18.18 29.70 7.88
N THR A 4 -19.11 28.98 7.28
CA THR A 4 -19.29 27.53 7.40
C THR A 4 -19.70 26.97 6.05
N CYS A 5 -19.71 25.64 5.92
CA CYS A 5 -20.22 24.95 4.74
C CYS A 5 -21.74 24.95 4.61
N GLU A 6 -22.45 25.53 5.58
CA GLU A 6 -23.90 25.66 5.57
C GLU A 6 -24.35 26.52 4.38
N GLY A 7 -25.21 25.97 3.52
CA GLY A 7 -25.69 26.65 2.31
C GLY A 7 -24.66 26.81 1.19
N VAL A 8 -23.47 26.20 1.30
CA VAL A 8 -22.44 26.24 0.26
C VAL A 8 -22.70 25.12 -0.76
N SER A 9 -23.14 25.52 -1.95
CA SER A 9 -23.39 24.61 -3.07
C SER A 9 -22.14 24.48 -3.93
N CYS A 10 -21.41 23.37 -3.77
CA CYS A 10 -20.13 23.16 -4.44
C CYS A 10 -20.21 22.68 -5.89
N GLY A 11 -21.42 22.46 -6.42
CA GLY A 11 -21.64 21.79 -7.70
C GLY A 11 -21.49 20.27 -7.59
N PRO A 12 -21.83 19.52 -8.66
CA PRO A 12 -21.77 18.06 -8.64
C PRO A 12 -20.35 17.54 -8.39
N ALA A 13 -20.26 16.40 -7.68
CA ALA A 13 -19.04 15.69 -7.33
C ALA A 13 -18.03 16.45 -6.42
N LYS A 14 -18.41 17.62 -5.89
CA LYS A 14 -17.64 18.38 -4.91
C LYS A 14 -18.36 18.45 -3.58
N VAL A 15 -17.61 18.30 -2.50
CA VAL A 15 -18.07 18.45 -1.12
C VAL A 15 -17.45 19.70 -0.51
N CYS A 16 -18.25 20.46 0.24
CA CYS A 16 -17.71 21.55 1.02
C CYS A 16 -16.99 21.01 2.25
N LYS A 17 -15.71 21.36 2.42
CA LYS A 17 -14.94 21.13 3.64
C LYS A 17 -14.37 22.44 4.18
N MET A 18 -14.32 22.55 5.51
CA MET A 18 -13.72 23.69 6.18
C MET A 18 -12.18 23.54 6.21
N LYS A 19 -11.44 24.46 5.58
CA LYS A 19 -9.97 24.55 5.70
C LYS A 19 -9.55 25.92 6.22
N GLY A 20 -8.74 25.96 7.27
CA GLY A 20 -8.23 27.21 7.85
C GLY A 20 -9.32 28.20 8.26
N GLY A 21 -10.46 27.71 8.74
CA GLY A 21 -11.61 28.54 9.11
C GLY A 21 -12.44 29.09 7.94
N ARG A 22 -12.23 28.58 6.71
CA ARG A 22 -12.98 28.99 5.51
C ARG A 22 -13.58 27.78 4.77
N PRO A 23 -14.83 27.86 4.28
CA PRO A 23 -15.42 26.80 3.47
C PRO A 23 -14.71 26.70 2.11
N GLN A 24 -14.31 25.50 1.73
CA GLN A 24 -13.70 25.17 0.44
C GLN A 24 -14.40 23.98 -0.21
N CYS A 25 -14.76 24.12 -1.48
CA CYS A 25 -15.28 23.02 -2.28
C CYS A 25 -14.14 22.15 -2.80
N VAL A 26 -14.09 20.90 -2.38
CA VAL A 26 -13.08 19.90 -2.78
C VAL A 26 -13.76 18.70 -3.42
N CYS A 27 -13.05 17.91 -4.23
CA CYS A 27 -13.62 16.70 -4.83
C CYS A 27 -14.00 15.69 -3.73
N SER A 28 -15.18 15.06 -3.84
CA SER A 28 -15.57 13.96 -2.96
C SER A 28 -15.05 12.64 -3.54
N PRO A 29 -14.24 11.85 -2.81
CA PRO A 29 -13.76 10.56 -3.30
C PRO A 29 -14.86 9.50 -3.41
N ASP A 30 -15.99 9.70 -2.71
CA ASP A 30 -17.17 8.85 -2.81
C ASP A 30 -18.16 9.45 -3.83
N CYS A 31 -18.23 8.84 -5.02
CA CYS A 31 -19.29 9.04 -6.00
C CYS A 31 -20.12 7.74 -6.09
N PRO A 32 -21.46 7.81 -6.03
CA PRO A 32 -22.32 6.62 -6.13
C PRO A 32 -22.33 6.04 -7.56
N GLU A 33 -22.37 4.71 -7.63
CA GLU A 33 -22.07 3.81 -8.77
C GLU A 33 -22.94 3.94 -10.05
N GLU A 34 -23.83 4.92 -10.16
CA GLU A 34 -24.88 4.99 -11.20
C GLU A 34 -24.48 5.86 -12.41
N THR A 35 -23.23 5.78 -12.89
CA THR A 35 -22.81 6.52 -14.10
C THR A 35 -22.00 5.69 -15.10
N ARG A 36 -22.30 4.39 -15.20
CA ARG A 36 -21.76 3.52 -16.26
C ARG A 36 -22.60 3.60 -17.55
N GLY A 37 -22.57 4.74 -18.24
CA GLY A 37 -23.26 4.97 -19.52
C GLY A 37 -22.36 4.81 -20.75
N ARG A 38 -22.75 3.92 -21.68
CA ARG A 38 -22.05 3.59 -22.93
C ARG A 38 -22.07 4.77 -23.94
N ALA A 39 -20.96 5.02 -24.62
CA ALA A 39 -20.89 6.01 -25.71
C ALA A 39 -21.70 5.58 -26.95
N GLY A 40 -22.58 6.46 -27.45
CA GLY A 40 -23.19 6.34 -28.79
C GLY A 40 -24.68 6.64 -28.89
N GLN A 41 -25.12 7.89 -28.70
CA GLN A 41 -26.42 8.38 -29.21
C GLN A 41 -26.41 9.92 -29.33
N PRO A 42 -26.74 10.50 -30.50
CA PRO A 42 -26.94 11.95 -30.65
C PRO A 42 -28.41 12.29 -30.36
N ASP A 43 -28.65 13.43 -29.70
CA ASP A 43 -29.97 14.01 -29.39
C ASP A 43 -30.57 13.68 -28.00
N LEU A 44 -29.80 13.99 -26.97
CA LEU A 44 -30.33 14.49 -25.69
C LEU A 44 -29.30 15.50 -25.19
N ASP A 45 -29.69 16.73 -24.86
CA ASP A 45 -28.79 17.68 -24.20
C ASP A 45 -28.36 17.09 -22.85
N VAL A 46 -27.22 16.38 -22.86
CA VAL A 46 -26.65 15.75 -21.67
C VAL A 46 -26.12 16.85 -20.76
N MET A 47 -26.99 17.32 -19.86
CA MET A 47 -26.70 18.22 -18.72
C MET A 47 -25.85 17.55 -17.62
N TYR A 48 -25.07 16.52 -17.96
CA TYR A 48 -24.32 15.73 -16.99
C TYR A 48 -22.95 15.33 -17.54
N GLN A 49 -21.94 16.14 -17.20
CA GLN A 49 -20.55 15.73 -17.33
C GLN A 49 -19.91 15.64 -15.94
N GLY A 50 -19.59 14.42 -15.53
CA GLY A 50 -18.48 14.18 -14.61
C GLY A 50 -18.84 13.38 -13.36
N GLU A 51 -18.48 12.09 -13.40
CA GLU A 51 -17.84 11.47 -12.24
C GLU A 51 -16.63 12.32 -11.85
N CYS A 52 -16.26 12.41 -10.56
CA CYS A 52 -15.06 13.12 -10.14
C CYS A 52 -13.76 12.38 -10.51
N GLN A 53 -13.63 11.97 -11.76
CA GLN A 53 -12.39 11.49 -12.34
C GLN A 53 -11.52 12.72 -12.61
N MET A 54 -10.57 13.05 -11.73
CA MET A 54 -9.51 13.99 -12.09
C MET A 54 -8.66 13.33 -13.19
N VAL A 55 -9.00 13.61 -14.44
CA VAL A 55 -8.24 13.17 -15.60
C VAL A 55 -7.08 14.14 -15.77
N CYS A 56 -5.89 13.68 -15.41
CA CYS A 56 -4.68 14.45 -15.63
C CYS A 56 -4.26 14.39 -17.11
N PRO A 57 -3.84 15.52 -17.71
CA PRO A 57 -3.41 15.53 -19.11
C PRO A 57 -2.13 14.69 -19.31
N GLY A 58 -2.09 13.96 -20.43
CA GLY A 58 -0.93 13.17 -20.83
C GLY A 58 -0.69 11.94 -19.95
N SER A 59 0.55 11.81 -19.45
CA SER A 59 0.99 10.70 -18.58
C SER A 59 1.10 11.08 -17.10
N SER A 60 0.52 12.23 -16.74
CA SER A 60 0.49 12.71 -15.36
C SER A 60 -0.44 11.84 -14.51
N SER A 61 -0.08 11.64 -13.25
CA SER A 61 -0.86 10.88 -12.26
C SER A 61 -1.57 11.83 -11.30
N CYS A 62 -2.75 11.43 -10.84
CA CYS A 62 -3.51 12.15 -9.84
C CYS A 62 -3.03 11.75 -8.43
N VAL A 63 -2.56 12.72 -7.65
CA VAL A 63 -2.18 12.52 -6.24
C VAL A 63 -2.96 13.46 -5.35
N THR A 64 -3.28 13.00 -4.15
CA THR A 64 -4.00 13.78 -3.14
C THR A 64 -3.08 14.19 -1.98
N ASP A 65 -3.28 15.40 -1.47
CA ASP A 65 -2.60 15.87 -0.26
C ASP A 65 -3.42 15.51 1.01
N GLN A 66 -2.84 15.75 2.19
CA GLN A 66 -3.49 15.47 3.48
C GLN A 66 -4.82 16.22 3.70
N THR A 67 -5.04 17.29 2.94
CA THR A 67 -6.27 18.09 2.98
C THR A 67 -7.30 17.66 1.94
N GLY A 68 -7.03 16.58 1.19
CA GLY A 68 -7.93 16.02 0.18
C GLY A 68 -8.00 16.82 -1.11
N SER A 69 -7.09 17.76 -1.34
CA SER A 69 -6.96 18.40 -2.66
C SER A 69 -6.19 17.47 -3.57
N ALA A 70 -6.63 17.37 -4.82
CA ALA A 70 -5.99 16.53 -5.82
C ALA A 70 -5.13 17.39 -6.76
N TYR A 71 -4.01 16.83 -7.20
CA TYR A 71 -2.99 17.47 -8.03
C TYR A 71 -2.55 16.52 -9.14
N CYS A 72 -2.33 17.07 -10.33
CA CYS A 72 -1.72 16.33 -11.42
C CYS A 72 -0.20 16.49 -11.36
N VAL A 73 0.50 15.38 -11.15
CA VAL A 73 1.96 15.34 -11.04
C VAL A 73 2.53 14.29 -11.97
N THR A 74 3.76 14.47 -12.41
CA THR A 74 4.46 13.44 -13.18
C THR A 74 5.20 12.52 -12.22
N CYS A 75 4.73 11.28 -12.07
CA CYS A 75 5.44 10.27 -11.29
C CYS A 75 6.68 9.79 -12.04
N THR A 76 7.82 9.78 -11.36
CA THR A 76 9.07 9.25 -11.93
C THR A 76 8.91 7.77 -12.24
N ARG A 77 8.97 7.44 -13.53
CA ARG A 77 8.99 6.05 -14.01
C ARG A 77 10.39 5.46 -14.02
N ASP A 78 11.42 6.29 -14.04
CA ASP A 78 12.80 5.87 -13.96
C ASP A 78 13.04 4.98 -12.74
N PRO A 79 13.88 3.94 -12.87
CA PRO A 79 14.24 3.10 -11.75
C PRO A 79 14.95 3.93 -10.69
N CYS A 80 14.55 3.73 -9.43
CA CYS A 80 15.30 4.27 -8.31
C CYS A 80 16.70 3.62 -8.27
N PRO A 81 17.73 4.36 -7.85
CA PRO A 81 19.05 3.78 -7.66
C PRO A 81 18.99 2.66 -6.60
N SER A 82 19.80 1.63 -6.79
CA SER A 82 19.96 0.58 -5.78
C SER A 82 20.60 1.18 -4.52
N PRO A 83 19.95 1.09 -3.35
CA PRO A 83 20.52 1.64 -2.12
C PRO A 83 21.82 0.91 -1.76
N PRO A 84 22.83 1.62 -1.22
CA PRO A 84 24.04 0.99 -0.71
C PRO A 84 23.71 0.09 0.49
N ALA A 85 24.54 -0.93 0.75
CA ALA A 85 24.31 -1.88 1.85
C ALA A 85 24.28 -1.24 3.25
N THR A 86 24.77 -0.01 3.39
CA THR A 86 24.74 0.78 4.63
C THR A 86 23.42 1.53 4.84
N GLU A 87 22.61 1.70 3.80
CA GLU A 87 21.29 2.33 3.92
C GLU A 87 20.27 1.31 4.40
N SER A 88 19.58 1.66 5.50
CA SER A 88 18.49 0.84 6.01
C SER A 88 17.22 1.05 5.17
N PRO A 89 16.43 0.00 4.93
CA PRO A 89 15.12 0.15 4.27
C PRO A 89 14.19 1.00 5.12
N VAL A 90 13.01 1.35 4.59
CA VAL A 90 12.00 2.12 5.33
C VAL A 90 10.68 1.35 5.39
N CYS A 91 10.07 1.31 6.57
CA CYS A 91 8.73 0.77 6.74
C CYS A 91 7.70 1.88 6.49
N GLY A 92 6.78 1.66 5.56
CA GLY A 92 5.64 2.56 5.33
C GLY A 92 4.52 2.35 6.34
N ASN A 93 3.58 3.29 6.44
CA ASN A 93 2.38 3.09 7.30
C ASN A 93 1.44 2.01 6.75
N ASP A 94 1.59 1.63 5.50
CA ASP A 94 0.95 0.49 4.85
C ASP A 94 1.54 -0.87 5.30
N ASN A 95 2.51 -0.87 6.22
CA ASN A 95 3.26 -2.04 6.68
C ASN A 95 4.07 -2.72 5.56
N VAL A 96 4.40 -1.99 4.50
CA VAL A 96 5.28 -2.46 3.43
C VAL A 96 6.70 -1.94 3.67
N THR A 97 7.68 -2.82 3.50
CA THR A 97 9.10 -2.44 3.56
C THR A 97 9.57 -2.00 2.19
N TYR A 98 10.02 -0.76 2.09
CA TYR A 98 10.58 -0.17 0.88
C TYR A 98 12.11 -0.13 0.96
N ALA A 99 12.77 -0.48 -0.15
CA ALA A 99 14.24 -0.54 -0.20
C ALA A 99 14.91 0.81 0.10
N SER A 100 14.28 1.93 -0.26
CA SER A 100 14.73 3.28 0.09
C SER A 100 13.59 4.29 0.05
N VAL A 101 13.85 5.52 0.48
CA VAL A 101 12.87 6.63 0.41
C VAL A 101 12.43 6.91 -1.03
N CYS A 102 13.29 6.71 -2.03
CA CYS A 102 12.90 6.84 -3.45
C CYS A 102 11.79 5.84 -3.80
N HIS A 103 11.96 4.58 -3.40
CA HIS A 103 10.98 3.53 -3.66
C HIS A 103 9.64 3.81 -2.97
N LEU A 104 9.66 4.29 -1.73
CA LEU A 104 8.44 4.69 -1.01
C LEU A 104 7.73 5.88 -1.70
N ARG A 105 8.47 6.91 -2.12
CA ARG A 105 7.90 8.07 -2.82
C ARG A 105 7.32 7.70 -4.18
N ARG A 106 8.00 6.82 -4.92
CA ARG A 106 7.52 6.30 -6.20
C ARG A 106 6.21 5.54 -6.02
N ALA A 107 6.14 4.64 -5.04
CA ALA A 107 4.91 3.94 -4.69
C ALA A 107 3.80 4.90 -4.29
N THR A 108 4.08 5.87 -3.40
CA THR A 108 3.15 6.93 -2.98
C THR A 108 2.55 7.68 -4.17
N CYS A 109 3.37 8.01 -5.17
CA CYS A 109 2.92 8.74 -6.34
C CYS A 109 1.95 7.92 -7.19
N PHE A 110 2.28 6.66 -7.49
CA PHE A 110 1.40 5.78 -8.26
C PHE A 110 0.15 5.34 -7.49
N GLN A 111 0.23 5.31 -6.16
CA GLN A 111 -0.86 4.97 -5.27
C GLN A 111 -1.87 6.12 -5.10
N GLY A 112 -1.50 7.35 -5.48
CA GLY A 112 -2.39 8.52 -5.50
C GLY A 112 -2.66 9.17 -4.14
N HIS A 113 -2.09 8.65 -3.05
CA HIS A 113 -2.22 9.21 -1.71
C HIS A 113 -0.98 8.89 -0.85
N SER A 114 -0.77 9.67 0.20
CA SER A 114 0.42 9.62 1.05
C SER A 114 0.49 8.34 1.89
N ILE A 115 1.47 7.46 1.62
CA ILE A 115 1.74 6.25 2.42
C ILE A 115 2.45 6.63 3.73
N GLY A 116 3.38 7.60 3.70
CA GLY A 116 4.12 8.05 4.86
C GLY A 116 5.13 7.02 5.40
N VAL A 117 6.19 7.50 6.05
CA VAL A 117 7.17 6.64 6.73
C VAL A 117 6.68 6.36 8.14
N ARG A 118 6.59 5.08 8.51
CA ARG A 118 6.32 4.65 9.88
C ARG A 118 7.59 4.68 10.72
N HIS A 119 8.63 4.03 10.24
CA HIS A 119 9.96 4.03 10.85
C HIS A 119 11.03 3.63 9.84
N TYR A 120 12.30 3.94 10.16
CA TYR A 120 13.45 3.42 9.42
C TYR A 120 13.75 1.98 9.87
N GLY A 121 14.24 1.17 8.95
CA GLY A 121 14.34 -0.28 9.08
C GLY A 121 13.14 -1.03 8.47
N PRO A 122 13.24 -2.37 8.41
CA PRO A 122 12.17 -3.22 7.88
C PRO A 122 10.97 -3.28 8.82
N CYS A 123 9.76 -3.40 8.27
CA CYS A 123 8.56 -3.55 9.08
C CYS A 123 8.63 -4.80 9.97
N THR A 124 8.25 -4.64 11.23
CA THR A 124 8.17 -5.74 12.22
C THR A 124 6.83 -6.47 12.09
N GLY A 125 6.60 -7.16 10.97
CA GLY A 125 5.33 -7.86 10.72
C GLY A 125 5.31 -8.72 9.46
N GLU A 126 5.42 -10.04 9.66
CA GLU A 126 5.01 -11.18 8.81
C GLU A 126 4.83 -11.03 7.28
N SER A 127 5.81 -10.50 6.56
CA SER A 127 6.01 -10.90 5.16
C SER A 127 7.48 -10.89 4.74
N GLY A 128 8.23 -11.63 5.52
CA GLY A 128 9.43 -12.32 5.07
C GLY A 128 9.44 -13.64 5.83
N GLY A 129 9.02 -14.73 5.18
CA GLY A 129 9.28 -16.08 5.70
C GLY A 129 10.76 -16.18 6.10
N PRO A 130 11.11 -17.04 7.06
CA PRO A 130 12.46 -17.07 7.63
C PRO A 130 13.47 -17.06 6.50
N SER A 131 14.25 -15.98 6.43
CA SER A 131 15.53 -15.97 5.75
C SER A 131 16.26 -17.17 6.35
N ARG A 132 16.21 -18.30 5.65
CA ARG A 132 17.09 -19.43 5.89
C ARG A 132 18.47 -19.04 5.38
N SER A 133 19.03 -17.98 5.96
CA SER A 133 20.46 -17.80 6.17
C SER A 133 20.82 -18.44 7.51
N SER A 134 20.36 -19.67 7.71
CA SER A 134 21.10 -20.66 8.46
C SER A 134 21.42 -21.74 7.44
N PRO A 135 22.70 -22.13 7.23
CA PRO A 135 23.01 -23.27 6.39
C PRO A 135 22.25 -24.45 6.99
N ARG A 136 21.22 -24.92 6.28
CA ARG A 136 20.58 -26.18 6.65
C ARG A 136 21.67 -27.23 6.49
N PRO A 137 22.01 -28.02 7.52
CA PRO A 137 22.82 -29.20 7.27
C PRO A 137 22.01 -30.08 6.31
N ALA A 138 22.64 -30.40 5.18
CA ALA A 138 22.11 -31.36 4.22
C ALA A 138 22.17 -32.75 4.85
N PHE A 139 21.16 -33.10 5.64
CA PHE A 139 20.94 -34.50 5.99
C PHE A 139 20.06 -35.13 4.89
N PRO A 140 20.58 -36.13 4.14
CA PRO A 140 19.77 -36.90 3.22
C PRO A 140 18.70 -37.69 3.99
N ARG A 141 17.48 -37.71 3.44
CA ARG A 141 16.27 -38.30 4.03
C ARG A 141 16.27 -39.82 3.87
N SER A 142 17.17 -40.55 4.53
CA SER A 142 17.20 -42.00 4.37
C SER A 142 17.77 -42.81 5.55
N ASP A 143 17.49 -42.47 6.82
CA ASP A 143 17.70 -43.46 7.89
C ASP A 143 16.90 -43.21 9.19
N TRP A 144 15.57 -43.15 9.08
CA TRP A 144 14.70 -43.21 10.27
C TRP A 144 14.72 -44.59 10.96
N THR A 145 15.27 -45.61 10.30
CA THR A 145 15.35 -47.01 10.77
C THR A 145 16.58 -47.32 11.63
N ALA A 146 17.58 -46.43 11.68
CA ALA A 146 18.76 -46.60 12.54
C ALA A 146 18.57 -46.02 13.95
N ALA A 147 17.85 -44.90 14.09
CA ALA A 147 17.65 -44.24 15.38
C ALA A 147 16.70 -45.01 16.33
N LEU A 148 15.77 -45.81 15.80
CA LEU A 148 14.88 -46.66 16.61
C LEU A 148 15.55 -47.95 17.11
N ARG A 149 16.68 -48.35 16.51
CA ARG A 149 17.39 -49.59 16.90
C ARG A 149 18.31 -49.41 18.10
N SER A 150 18.61 -48.18 18.49
CA SER A 150 19.46 -47.87 19.65
C SER A 150 18.68 -47.64 20.96
N ALA A 151 17.36 -47.77 20.96
CA ALA A 151 16.51 -47.54 22.13
C ALA A 151 15.89 -48.82 22.74
N ALA A 152 16.24 -50.02 22.25
CA ALA A 152 15.56 -51.28 22.60
C ALA A 152 16.46 -52.39 23.16
N ASP A 153 17.72 -52.13 23.56
CA ASP A 153 18.58 -53.16 24.18
C ASP A 153 19.29 -52.64 25.44
N LYS A 154 18.50 -52.41 26.49
CA LYS A 154 19.03 -52.56 27.85
C LYS A 154 17.95 -53.09 28.78
N GLU A 155 17.53 -54.31 28.45
CA GLU A 155 16.90 -55.24 29.38
C GLU A 155 17.80 -55.43 30.62
N HIS A 156 17.13 -55.51 31.76
CA HIS A 156 17.70 -55.93 33.04
C HIS A 156 18.24 -57.36 32.98
N PRO A 157 19.24 -57.68 33.82
CA PRO A 157 19.16 -58.87 34.68
C PRO A 157 19.24 -58.41 36.15
N GLY A 158 18.38 -58.85 37.09
CA GLY A 158 18.29 -60.24 37.60
C GLY A 158 19.62 -60.58 38.29
N GLU A 159 19.78 -60.78 39.59
CA GLU A 159 19.14 -61.68 40.58
C GLU A 159 19.82 -61.34 41.93
N ALA A 160 19.11 -61.09 43.06
CA ALA A 160 18.81 -62.01 44.17
C ALA A 160 20.04 -62.66 44.88
N PRO A 161 19.96 -63.12 46.15
CA PRO A 161 18.93 -62.96 47.19
C PRO A 161 19.30 -62.01 48.35
#